data_AF-A0A4R9IME0-F1
#
_entry.id   AF-A0A4R9IME0-F1
#
_cell.length_a   1.000
_cell.length_b   1.000
_cell.length_c   1.000
_cell.angle_alpha   90.00
_cell.angle_beta   90.00
_cell.angle_gamma   90.00
#
_symmetry.space_group_name_H-M   'P 1'
#
loop_
_entity.id
_entity.type
_entity.pdbx_description
1 polymer ?
#
loop_
_entity_poly.entity_id
_entity_poly.type
_entity_poly.pdbx_seq_one_letter_code
_entity_poly.pdbx_strand_id
1 'polypeptide(L)'
;MGTMTGKLKNIPKFFVDFISPLKPFVLLIPFLLFFYSSVWQGLEKARLTRQIHERTSTKEELKRKNDELKIGIVSYTSAERIETLYRRTYQFLPISLGNRTVTIELPPIPDEVITQK
;
A
#
# COMPACT_ATOMS: atom_id res chain seq x y z
N MET A 1 -67.47 24.29 -47.03
CA MET A 1 -66.88 24.22 -45.67
C MET A 1 -65.42 23.87 -45.85
N GLY A 2 -64.52 24.85 -45.76
CA GLY A 2 -63.09 24.65 -45.96
C GLY A 2 -62.34 25.04 -44.70
N THR A 3 -61.59 24.12 -44.11
CA THR A 3 -60.67 24.40 -43.00
C THR A 3 -59.43 23.49 -43.09
N MET A 4 -58.40 24.04 -43.74
CA MET A 4 -56.99 24.01 -43.34
C MET A 4 -56.48 22.79 -42.54
N THR A 5 -56.02 21.75 -43.24
CA THR A 5 -55.20 20.65 -42.68
C THR A 5 -53.74 20.68 -43.20
N GLY A 6 -53.20 21.87 -43.49
CA GLY A 6 -51.94 22.02 -44.23
C GLY A 6 -50.68 22.39 -43.45
N LYS A 7 -50.75 22.80 -42.17
CA LYS A 7 -49.62 23.52 -41.53
C LYS A 7 -48.77 22.77 -40.49
N LEU A 8 -49.13 21.54 -40.09
CA LEU A 8 -48.43 20.83 -39.01
C LEU A 8 -47.27 19.91 -39.47
N LYS A 9 -47.10 19.68 -40.78
CA LYS A 9 -46.15 18.67 -41.29
C LYS A 9 -44.73 19.19 -41.60
N ASN A 10 -44.50 20.52 -41.59
CA ASN A 10 -43.26 21.12 -42.08
C ASN A 10 -42.27 21.61 -41.00
N ILE A 11 -42.69 21.66 -39.73
CA ILE A 11 -41.83 22.04 -38.60
C ILE A 11 -40.66 21.05 -38.38
N PRO A 12 -40.80 19.72 -38.53
CA PRO A 12 -39.67 18.82 -38.31
C PRO A 12 -38.61 18.89 -39.42
N LYS A 13 -38.98 19.22 -40.66
CA LYS A 13 -38.01 19.29 -41.78
C LYS A 13 -37.01 20.43 -41.62
N PHE A 14 -37.45 21.61 -41.19
CA PHE A 14 -36.57 22.76 -40.98
C PHE A 14 -35.51 22.52 -39.90
N PHE A 15 -35.86 21.89 -38.78
CA PHE A 15 -34.88 21.53 -37.75
C PHE A 15 -33.91 20.43 -38.21
N VAL A 16 -34.40 19.45 -38.97
CA VAL A 16 -33.55 18.38 -39.51
C VAL A 16 -32.57 18.93 -40.55
N ASP A 17 -33.00 19.86 -41.41
CA ASP A 17 -32.13 20.52 -42.40
C ASP A 17 -31.12 21.48 -41.73
N PHE A 18 -31.50 22.14 -40.64
CA PHE A 18 -30.62 23.02 -39.86
C PHE A 18 -29.56 22.25 -39.05
N ILE A 19 -29.88 21.04 -38.56
CA ILE A 19 -28.97 20.15 -37.82
C ILE A 19 -28.22 19.20 -38.76
N SER A 20 -28.66 19.03 -40.01
CA SER A 20 -28.04 18.18 -41.04
C SER A 20 -26.53 18.44 -41.22
N PRO A 21 -26.04 19.68 -41.33
CA PRO A 21 -24.59 19.94 -41.38
C PRO A 21 -23.87 19.71 -40.04
N LEU A 22 -24.61 19.64 -38.92
CA LEU A 22 -24.08 19.46 -37.57
C LEU A 22 -24.02 17.98 -37.13
N LYS A 23 -24.73 17.08 -37.81
CA LYS A 23 -24.67 15.62 -37.60
C LYS A 23 -23.24 15.04 -37.51
N PRO A 24 -22.27 15.41 -38.37
CA PRO A 24 -20.90 14.91 -38.22
C PRO A 24 -20.26 15.34 -36.89
N PHE A 25 -20.55 16.55 -36.40
CA PHE A 25 -20.06 17.02 -35.10
C PHE A 25 -20.68 16.27 -33.93
N VAL A 26 -21.99 15.97 -34.00
CA VAL A 26 -22.68 15.17 -32.98
C VAL A 26 -22.07 13.77 -32.85
N LEU A 27 -21.60 13.19 -33.97
CA LEU A 27 -20.91 11.89 -33.96
C LEU A 27 -19.46 11.99 -33.48
N LEU A 28 -18.77 13.09 -33.78
CA LEU A 28 -17.38 13.34 -33.38
C LEU A 28 -17.22 13.64 -31.89
N ILE A 29 -18.17 14.36 -31.28
CA ILE A 29 -18.11 14.73 -29.85
C ILE A 29 -17.92 13.54 -28.90
N PRO A 30 -18.72 12.45 -28.96
CA PRO A 30 -18.51 11.31 -28.08
C PRO A 30 -17.17 10.62 -28.33
N PHE A 31 -16.69 10.60 -29.58
CA PHE A 31 -15.38 10.06 -29.91
C PHE A 31 -14.24 10.90 -29.32
N LEU A 32 -14.33 12.23 -29.40
CA LEU A 32 -13.36 13.13 -28.76
C LEU A 32 -13.39 13.02 -27.24
N LEU A 33 -14.57 12.94 -26.63
CA LEU A 33 -14.71 12.77 -25.18
C LEU A 33 -14.12 11.43 -24.72
N PHE A 34 -14.37 10.36 -25.47
CA PHE A 34 -13.78 9.06 -25.18
C PHE A 34 -12.25 9.11 -25.30
N PHE A 35 -11.73 9.71 -26.36
CA PHE A 35 -10.29 9.89 -26.55
C PHE A 35 -9.66 10.70 -25.41
N TYR A 36 -10.26 11.84 -25.05
CA TYR A 36 -9.79 12.69 -23.96
C TYR A 36 -9.82 11.97 -22.61
N SER A 37 -10.92 11.28 -22.29
CA SER A 37 -11.05 10.50 -21.05
C SER A 37 -10.02 9.37 -20.99
N SER A 38 -9.79 8.66 -22.09
CA SER A 38 -8.81 7.58 -22.15
C SER A 38 -7.39 8.08 -21.92
N VAL A 39 -7.02 9.22 -22.52
CA VAL A 39 -5.69 9.82 -22.31
C VAL A 39 -5.53 10.33 -20.87
N TRP A 40 -6.57 10.97 -20.32
CA TRP A 40 -6.56 11.45 -18.93
C TRP A 40 -6.41 10.31 -17.93
N GLN A 41 -7.18 9.22 -18.10
CA GLN A 41 -7.08 8.03 -17.28
C GLN A 41 -5.69 7.38 -17.39
N GLY A 42 -5.06 7.40 -18.56
CA GLY A 42 -3.69 6.90 -18.74
C GLY A 42 -2.68 7.70 -17.91
N LEU A 43 -2.77 9.02 -17.95
CA LEU A 43 -1.89 9.91 -17.19
C LEU A 43 -2.08 9.76 -15.67
N GLU A 44 -3.33 9.71 -15.20
CA GLU A 44 -3.61 9.49 -13.78
C GLU A 44 -3.15 8.12 -13.31
N LYS A 45 -3.38 7.05 -14.08
CA LYS A 45 -2.92 5.70 -13.73
C LYS A 45 -1.41 5.65 -13.59
N ALA A 46 -0.67 6.28 -14.50
CA ALA A 46 0.79 6.34 -14.40
C ALA A 46 1.25 7.10 -13.14
N ARG A 47 0.62 8.24 -12.84
CA ARG A 47 0.91 9.02 -11.63
C ARG A 47 0.61 8.23 -10.35
N LEU A 48 -0.56 7.60 -10.28
CA LEU A 48 -0.97 6.76 -9.15
C LEU A 48 -0.05 5.57 -8.97
N THR A 49 0.33 4.89 -10.05
CA THR A 49 1.24 3.74 -10.00
C THR A 49 2.59 4.14 -9.43
N ARG A 50 3.12 5.30 -9.83
CA ARG A 50 4.36 5.83 -9.25
C ARG A 50 4.23 6.13 -7.76
N GLN A 51 3.16 6.78 -7.33
CA GLN A 51 2.92 7.05 -5.91
C GLN A 51 2.77 5.76 -5.09
N ILE A 52 2.08 4.76 -5.64
CA ILE A 52 1.94 3.44 -4.99
C ILE A 52 3.31 2.78 -4.85
N HIS A 53 4.15 2.83 -5.89
CA HIS A 53 5.49 2.27 -5.84
C HIS A 53 6.36 2.94 -4.76
N GLU A 54 6.40 4.28 -4.74
CA GLU A 54 7.13 5.04 -3.72
C GLU A 54 6.65 4.70 -2.30
N ARG A 55 5.32 4.68 -2.08
CA ARG A 55 4.74 4.31 -0.78
C ARG A 55 5.03 2.86 -0.39
N THR A 56 5.04 1.94 -1.35
CA THR A 56 5.36 0.53 -1.10
C THR A 56 6.82 0.35 -0.69
N SER A 57 7.76 1.03 -1.38
CA SER A 57 9.18 1.03 -1.01
C SER A 57 9.39 1.55 0.42
N THR A 58 8.79 2.70 0.75
CA THR A 58 8.92 3.27 2.10
C THR A 58 8.33 2.36 3.18
N LYS A 59 7.22 1.67 2.90
CA LYS A 59 6.63 0.69 3.83
C LYS A 59 7.58 -0.50 4.06
N GLU A 60 8.21 -0.99 3.00
CA GLU A 60 9.16 -2.10 3.11
C GLU A 60 10.41 -1.71 3.90
N GLU A 61 10.97 -0.53 3.63
CA GLU A 61 12.11 0.00 4.40
C GLU A 61 11.78 0.16 5.89
N LEU A 62 10.61 0.72 6.21
CA LEU A 62 10.16 0.85 7.60
C LEU A 62 9.96 -0.50 8.27
N LYS A 63 9.45 -1.49 7.54
CA LYS A 63 9.32 -2.87 8.04
C LYS A 63 10.70 -3.45 8.37
N ARG A 64 11.66 -3.33 7.46
CA ARG A 64 13.04 -3.81 7.70
C ARG A 64 13.67 -3.15 8.93
N LYS A 65 13.53 -1.82 9.07
CA LYS A 65 14.00 -1.10 10.26
C LYS A 65 13.31 -1.56 11.54
N ASN A 66 12.01 -1.85 11.49
CA ASN A 66 11.28 -2.36 12.66
C ASN A 66 11.77 -3.74 13.07
N ASP A 67 12.04 -4.62 12.10
CA ASP A 67 12.57 -5.95 12.35
C ASP A 67 14.01 -5.87 12.90
N GLU A 68 14.86 -4.99 12.36
CA GLU A 68 16.20 -4.71 12.89
C GLU A 68 16.14 -4.19 14.34
N LEU A 69 15.23 -3.27 14.65
CA LEU A 69 15.05 -2.76 16.00
C LEU A 69 14.59 -3.85 16.98
N LYS A 70 13.67 -4.73 16.56
CA LYS A 70 13.25 -5.87 17.38
C LYS A 70 14.42 -6.80 17.65
N ILE A 71 15.21 -7.12 16.62
CA ILE A 71 16.42 -7.94 16.78
C ILE A 71 17.39 -7.24 17.72
N GLY A 72 17.60 -5.93 17.57
CA GLY A 72 18.44 -5.12 18.46
C GLY A 72 17.96 -5.16 19.91
N ILE A 73 16.66 -4.93 20.17
CA ILE A 73 16.11 -4.97 21.53
C ILE A 73 16.25 -6.38 22.13
N VAL A 74 15.93 -7.43 21.37
CA VAL A 74 16.10 -8.80 21.83
C VAL A 74 17.58 -9.11 22.11
N SER A 75 18.50 -8.64 21.27
CA SER A 75 19.93 -8.84 21.49
C SER A 75 20.43 -8.07 22.70
N TYR A 76 20.07 -6.79 22.87
CA TYR A 76 20.45 -5.99 24.05
C TYR A 76 19.88 -6.55 25.36
N THR A 77 18.59 -6.89 25.39
CA THR A 77 17.95 -7.49 26.57
C THR A 77 18.53 -8.88 26.88
N SER A 78 18.81 -9.69 25.86
CA SER A 78 19.50 -10.97 26.05
C SER A 78 20.95 -10.79 26.51
N ALA A 79 21.65 -9.75 26.06
CA ALA A 79 23.03 -9.48 26.47
C ALA A 79 23.12 -9.13 27.96
N GLU A 80 22.22 -8.28 28.46
CA GLU A 80 22.12 -7.98 29.90
C GLU A 80 21.75 -9.23 30.71
N ARG A 81 20.81 -10.05 30.19
CA ARG A 81 20.45 -11.33 30.80
C ARG A 81 21.61 -12.33 30.82
N ILE A 82 22.42 -12.34 29.77
CA ILE A 82 23.62 -13.18 29.67
C ILE A 82 24.68 -12.65 30.63
N GLU A 83 24.95 -11.34 30.69
CA GLU A 83 25.93 -10.76 31.62
C GLU A 83 25.56 -11.03 33.07
N THR A 84 24.29 -10.90 33.44
CA THR A 84 23.81 -11.23 34.79
C THR A 84 23.96 -12.71 35.11
N LEU A 85 23.74 -13.61 34.14
CA LEU A 85 24.05 -15.05 34.29
C LEU A 85 25.54 -15.30 34.46
N TYR A 86 26.40 -14.65 33.67
CA TYR A 86 27.86 -14.74 33.81
C TYR A 86 28.29 -14.27 35.21
N ARG A 87 27.86 -13.08 35.64
CA ARG A 87 28.17 -12.58 37.00
C ARG A 87 27.69 -13.54 38.09
N ARG A 88 26.47 -14.07 37.97
CA ARG A 88 25.88 -15.00 38.95
C ARG A 88 26.50 -16.40 38.91
N THR A 89 27.06 -16.84 37.80
CA THR A 89 27.69 -18.16 37.72
C THR A 89 29.12 -18.08 38.24
N TYR A 90 29.90 -17.11 37.73
CA TYR A 90 31.32 -16.99 38.07
C TYR A 90 31.59 -16.50 39.51
N GLN A 91 30.66 -15.78 40.14
CA GLN A 91 30.81 -15.39 41.56
C GLN A 91 30.72 -16.59 42.52
N PHE A 92 30.09 -17.70 42.12
CA PHE A 92 29.89 -18.89 42.94
C PHE A 92 30.71 -20.09 42.46
N LEU A 93 31.48 -19.97 41.37
CA LEU A 93 32.42 -21.02 41.00
C LEU A 93 33.67 -20.92 41.89
N PRO A 94 33.92 -21.91 42.78
CA PRO A 94 35.20 -21.97 43.47
C PRO A 94 36.32 -22.08 42.44
N ILE A 95 37.42 -21.38 42.71
CA ILE A 95 38.63 -21.21 41.88
C ILE A 95 39.28 -22.57 41.50
N SER A 96 38.77 -23.69 42.02
CA SER A 96 39.19 -25.08 41.80
C SER A 96 38.60 -25.77 40.56
N LEU A 97 37.69 -25.13 39.81
CA LEU A 97 37.04 -25.73 38.61
C LEU A 97 37.82 -25.56 37.29
N GLY A 98 39.12 -25.23 37.35
CA GLY A 98 39.96 -24.79 36.23
C GLY A 98 40.16 -25.75 35.04
N ASN A 99 39.46 -26.90 34.95
CA ASN A 99 39.57 -27.83 33.83
C ASN A 99 38.29 -28.63 33.49
N ARG A 100 37.08 -28.08 33.75
CA ARG A 100 35.81 -28.70 33.32
C ARG A 100 34.97 -27.72 32.50
N THR A 101 34.49 -28.16 31.35
CA THR A 101 33.51 -27.43 30.53
C THR A 101 32.18 -27.37 31.29
N VAL A 102 31.73 -26.18 31.68
CA VAL A 102 30.45 -25.97 32.36
C VAL A 102 29.43 -25.51 31.32
N THR A 103 28.43 -26.35 31.05
CA THR A 103 27.31 -25.99 30.20
C THR A 103 26.31 -25.20 31.03
N ILE A 104 26.19 -23.90 30.74
CA ILE A 104 25.20 -23.03 31.38
C ILE A 104 23.96 -23.02 30.49
N GLU A 105 22.84 -23.52 30.99
CA GLU A 105 21.58 -23.48 30.26
C GLU A 105 21.01 -22.05 30.27
N LEU A 106 20.51 -21.60 29.12
CA LEU A 106 19.85 -20.30 29.06
C LEU A 106 18.55 -20.37 29.88
N PRO A 107 18.27 -19.39 30.76
CA PRO A 107 17.05 -19.36 31.52
C PRO A 107 15.83 -19.20 30.58
N PRO A 108 14.69 -19.83 30.92
CA PRO A 108 13.50 -19.88 30.08
C PRO A 108 12.96 -18.47 29.81
N ILE A 109 12.48 -18.23 28.59
CA ILE A 109 11.88 -16.93 28.21
C ILE A 109 10.66 -16.67 29.10
N PRO A 110 10.50 -15.46 29.69
CA PRO A 110 9.32 -15.14 30.50
C PRO A 110 8.03 -15.24 29.68
N ASP A 111 7.00 -15.90 30.23
CA ASP A 111 5.72 -16.14 29.57
C ASP A 111 4.91 -14.87 29.24
N GLU A 112 5.31 -13.72 29.75
CA GLU A 112 4.61 -12.43 29.57
C GLU A 112 4.54 -11.97 28.10
N VAL A 113 5.38 -12.52 27.22
CA VAL A 113 5.40 -12.20 25.78
C VAL A 113 4.40 -13.06 24.99
N ILE A 114 3.88 -14.16 25.57
CA ILE A 114 2.99 -15.11 24.87
C ILE A 114 1.51 -14.71 25.00
N THR A 115 1.16 -13.90 26.00
CA THR A 115 -0.24 -13.56 26.34
C THR A 115 -0.77 -12.28 25.68
N GLN A 116 -0.19 -11.86 24.55
CA GLN A 116 -0.81 -10.87 23.67
C GLN A 116 -0.93 -11.43 22.26
N LYS A 117 -1.89 -12.34 22.08
CA LYS A 117 -2.39 -12.78 20.78
C LYS A 117 -3.90 -12.63 20.74
#